data_AF-A0A4P9Y187-F1
#
_entry.id   AF-A0A4P9Y187-F1
#
_cell.length_a   1.000
_cell.length_b   1.000
_cell.length_c   1.000
_cell.angle_alpha   90.00
_cell.angle_beta   90.00
_cell.angle_gamma   90.00
#
_symmetry.space_group_name_H-M   'P 1'
#
loop_
_entity.id
_entity.type
_entity.pdbx_description
1 polymer ?
#
loop_
_entity_poly.entity_id
_entity_poly.type
_entity_poly.pdbx_seq_one_letter_code
_entity_poly.pdbx_strand_id
1 'polypeptide(L)'
;VEIHCLKKHVEPTRLSFLPYHFLLASVGNPGNLLYQDTSTGDVIAEHRTRLGRCTVMEQNPWNAVMHLGHNNGTVTLWSPSQGTPLAKMLCHKGPVSAMAIDRTGRHMVTAGLDGQMRVWDIRNFRSLHDYYTPKPAKSLDISQNGLLSVGYGSTVTVWKEGLERKQTSPYMSHTLKGASGGSVRAQDVRFCPYEDVLGVGHSGGISSLVIPGTGEANFDSLVANPYQTAKQRQESEVHSLLEKVQPGLIQLEPNFIGRLDRPSQAVRDLEADDDASPSAKGDPRKRAKGKSSAMRKWIRKKNRNVIDDRMTRVQDALKAKRDEAKERK
;
A
#
# COMPACT_ATOMS: atom_id res chain seq x y z
N VAL A 1 -15.93 23.35 21.28
CA VAL A 1 -15.40 24.35 20.33
C VAL A 1 -14.94 23.60 19.12
N GLU A 2 -15.50 23.89 17.95
CA GLU A 2 -15.01 23.36 16.68
C GLU A 2 -13.82 24.22 16.22
N ILE A 3 -12.69 23.60 15.89
CA ILE A 3 -11.48 24.32 15.46
C ILE A 3 -11.51 24.55 13.94
N HIS A 4 -11.83 23.52 13.15
CA HIS A 4 -11.79 23.57 11.68
C HIS A 4 -12.89 22.74 11.02
N CYS A 5 -13.45 23.28 9.92
CA CYS A 5 -14.29 22.56 8.97
C CYS A 5 -13.59 22.52 7.59
N LEU A 6 -13.11 21.34 7.19
CA LEU A 6 -12.25 21.19 6.02
C LEU A 6 -13.07 21.05 4.72
N LYS A 7 -13.35 22.17 4.05
CA LYS A 7 -14.21 22.23 2.84
C LYS A 7 -13.72 21.38 1.65
N LYS A 8 -12.41 21.13 1.56
CA LYS A 8 -11.82 20.32 0.46
C LYS A 8 -12.11 18.83 0.61
N HIS A 9 -12.41 18.36 1.82
CA HIS A 9 -12.75 16.96 2.09
C HIS A 9 -14.24 16.74 1.83
N VAL A 10 -14.59 16.47 0.57
CA VAL A 10 -15.98 16.27 0.17
C VAL A 10 -16.42 14.84 0.51
N GLU A 11 -17.37 14.72 1.43
CA GLU A 11 -17.99 13.46 1.87
C GLU A 11 -16.98 12.34 2.23
N PRO A 12 -16.10 12.56 3.22
CA PRO A 12 -15.12 11.56 3.63
C PRO A 12 -15.82 10.32 4.21
N THR A 13 -15.53 9.15 3.65
CA THR A 13 -15.98 7.85 4.17
C THR A 13 -15.04 7.30 5.22
N ARG A 14 -13.73 7.54 5.05
CA ARG A 14 -12.66 7.10 5.94
C ARG A 14 -11.62 8.20 6.09
N LEU A 15 -11.06 8.28 7.30
CA LEU A 15 -9.96 9.15 7.67
C LEU A 15 -8.87 8.30 8.30
N SER A 16 -7.61 8.65 8.04
CA SER A 16 -6.45 8.03 8.66
C SER A 16 -5.38 9.11 8.85
N PHE A 17 -4.74 9.09 10.00
CA PHE A 17 -3.70 10.05 10.35
C PHE A 17 -2.33 9.37 10.31
N LEU A 18 -1.39 9.93 9.55
CA LEU A 18 -0.01 9.47 9.47
C LEU A 18 0.82 10.24 10.52
N PRO A 19 1.17 9.63 11.66
CA PRO A 19 1.72 10.35 12.81
C PRO A 19 3.08 10.98 12.52
N TYR A 20 4.01 10.26 11.91
CA TYR A 20 5.37 10.76 11.63
C TYR A 20 5.44 11.86 10.56
N HIS A 21 4.39 11.99 9.72
CA HIS A 21 4.36 12.93 8.61
C HIS A 21 3.41 14.10 8.85
N PHE A 22 2.60 14.05 9.91
CA PHE A 22 1.51 15.00 10.18
C PHE A 22 0.54 15.14 9.00
N LEU A 23 0.18 14.01 8.39
CA LEU A 23 -0.76 14.00 7.25
C LEU A 23 -2.08 13.38 7.67
N LEU A 24 -3.16 14.10 7.42
CA LEU A 24 -4.52 13.55 7.39
C LEU A 24 -4.81 13.06 5.97
N ALA A 25 -4.85 11.74 5.82
CA ALA A 25 -5.34 11.08 4.62
C ALA A 25 -6.86 10.90 4.74
N SER A 26 -7.59 11.29 3.70
CA SER A 26 -9.03 11.08 3.61
C SER A 26 -9.42 10.47 2.28
N VAL A 27 -10.46 9.66 2.31
CA VAL A 27 -11.08 9.13 1.10
C VAL A 27 -12.54 9.49 1.09
N GLY A 28 -12.98 10.08 0.00
CA GLY A 28 -14.37 10.49 -0.19
C GLY A 28 -15.22 9.48 -0.96
N ASN A 29 -16.54 9.67 -0.90
CA ASN A 29 -17.50 9.03 -1.81
C ASN A 29 -17.14 9.12 -3.31
N PRO A 30 -16.61 10.25 -3.86
CA PRO A 30 -16.22 10.32 -5.26
C PRO A 30 -14.99 9.46 -5.61
N GLY A 31 -14.31 8.85 -4.63
CA GLY A 31 -13.09 8.08 -4.86
C GLY A 31 -11.85 8.95 -5.03
N ASN A 32 -11.84 10.13 -4.41
CA ASN A 32 -10.65 10.98 -4.32
C ASN A 32 -9.97 10.73 -2.97
N LEU A 33 -8.67 10.50 -3.01
CA LEU A 33 -7.78 10.40 -1.86
C LEU A 33 -7.07 11.74 -1.69
N LEU A 34 -7.30 12.41 -0.57
CA LEU A 34 -6.69 13.70 -0.25
C LEU A 34 -5.68 13.52 0.88
N TYR A 35 -4.51 14.12 0.73
CA TYR A 35 -3.51 14.26 1.79
C TYR A 35 -3.46 15.72 2.19
N GLN A 36 -3.84 16.00 3.43
CA GLN A 36 -3.73 17.33 4.02
C GLN A 36 -2.72 17.31 5.16
N ASP A 37 -1.84 18.30 5.15
CA ASP A 37 -0.94 18.57 6.25
C ASP A 37 -1.72 19.15 7.43
N THR A 38 -1.64 18.51 8.60
CA THR A 38 -2.30 19.02 9.81
C THR A 38 -1.50 20.11 10.49
N SER A 39 -0.19 20.19 10.23
CA SER A 39 0.68 21.20 10.85
C SER A 39 0.64 22.55 10.13
N THR A 40 0.68 22.55 8.80
CA THR A 40 0.57 23.79 8.00
C THR A 40 -0.86 24.09 7.57
N GLY A 41 -1.71 23.06 7.49
CA GLY A 41 -3.08 23.18 6.98
C GLY A 41 -3.20 23.01 5.47
N ASP A 42 -2.08 22.85 4.75
CA ASP A 42 -2.06 22.79 3.29
C ASP A 42 -2.50 21.43 2.75
N VAL A 43 -3.17 21.43 1.60
CA VAL A 43 -3.45 20.18 0.87
C VAL A 43 -2.26 19.88 -0.03
N ILE A 44 -1.58 18.77 0.28
CA ILE A 44 -0.33 18.38 -0.37
C ILE A 44 -0.61 17.66 -1.68
N ALA A 45 -1.55 16.71 -1.66
CA ALA A 45 -1.85 15.90 -2.83
C ALA A 45 -3.34 15.53 -2.89
N GLU A 46 -3.88 15.52 -4.10
CA GLU A 46 -5.20 14.99 -4.42
C GLU A 46 -5.06 13.92 -5.51
N HIS A 47 -5.44 12.69 -5.18
CA HIS A 47 -5.33 11.54 -6.06
C HIS A 47 -6.70 11.00 -6.43
N ARG A 48 -7.00 10.94 -7.73
CA ARG A 48 -8.23 10.34 -8.24
C ARG A 48 -8.01 8.84 -8.42
N THR A 49 -8.71 8.02 -7.63
CA THR A 49 -8.57 6.56 -7.71
C THR A 49 -9.13 5.98 -9.01
N ARG A 50 -10.15 6.65 -9.60
CA ARG A 50 -10.88 6.22 -10.82
C ARG A 50 -11.56 4.85 -10.71
N LEU A 51 -11.75 4.34 -9.49
CA LEU A 51 -12.38 3.04 -9.22
C LEU A 51 -13.71 3.17 -8.46
N GLY A 52 -14.22 4.40 -8.33
CA GLY A 52 -15.48 4.72 -7.69
C GLY A 52 -15.36 4.90 -6.18
N ARG A 53 -16.48 4.74 -5.49
CA ARG A 53 -16.57 4.88 -4.03
C ARG A 53 -15.67 3.88 -3.32
N CYS A 54 -14.82 4.38 -2.44
CA CYS A 54 -13.97 3.57 -1.58
C CYS A 54 -14.41 3.72 -0.12
N THR A 55 -14.60 2.60 0.57
CA THR A 55 -15.09 2.57 1.97
C THR A 55 -14.08 1.95 2.94
N VAL A 56 -13.00 1.41 2.41
CA VAL A 56 -11.95 0.72 3.15
C VAL A 56 -10.63 1.43 2.86
N MET A 57 -10.01 1.95 3.91
CA MET A 57 -8.73 2.61 3.85
C MET A 57 -7.95 2.23 5.10
N GLU A 58 -6.72 1.77 4.91
CA GLU A 58 -5.79 1.51 6.01
C GLU A 58 -4.40 2.04 5.65
N GLN A 59 -3.68 2.51 6.67
CA GLN A 59 -2.30 2.94 6.54
C GLN A 59 -1.39 1.74 6.81
N ASN A 60 -0.32 1.58 6.03
CA ASN A 60 0.79 0.73 6.43
C ASN A 60 1.68 1.46 7.45
N PRO A 61 1.78 0.99 8.72
CA PRO A 61 2.58 1.66 9.74
C PRO A 61 4.08 1.71 9.43
N TRP A 62 4.59 0.77 8.61
CA TRP A 62 6.01 0.66 8.29
C TRP A 62 6.50 1.70 7.27
N ASN A 63 5.72 1.98 6.22
CA ASN A 63 6.13 2.84 5.12
C ASN A 63 5.19 4.02 4.85
N ALA A 64 4.13 4.15 5.64
CA ALA A 64 3.09 5.19 5.54
C ALA A 64 2.34 5.24 4.19
N VAL A 65 2.42 4.19 3.38
CA VAL A 65 1.61 4.05 2.16
C VAL A 65 0.17 3.75 2.53
N MET A 66 -0.77 4.41 1.85
CA MET A 66 -2.20 4.19 2.05
C MET A 66 -2.71 3.07 1.15
N HIS A 67 -3.35 2.08 1.75
CA HIS A 67 -3.99 0.99 1.02
C HIS A 67 -5.49 1.28 0.95
N LEU A 68 -6.04 1.28 -0.27
CA LEU A 68 -7.45 1.52 -0.53
C LEU A 68 -8.13 0.28 -1.09
N GLY A 69 -9.23 -0.15 -0.48
CA GLY A 69 -10.07 -1.24 -0.94
C GLY A 69 -11.24 -0.74 -1.79
N HIS A 70 -11.37 -1.26 -3.00
CA HIS A 70 -12.38 -0.84 -3.97
C HIS A 70 -13.52 -1.86 -4.14
N ASN A 71 -14.61 -1.40 -4.74
CA ASN A 71 -15.79 -2.23 -5.00
C ASN A 71 -15.56 -3.32 -6.05
N ASN A 72 -14.54 -3.19 -6.89
CA ASN A 72 -14.16 -4.21 -7.88
C ASN A 72 -13.28 -5.34 -7.29
N GLY A 73 -13.07 -5.37 -5.97
CA GLY A 73 -12.24 -6.35 -5.30
C GLY A 73 -10.73 -6.10 -5.41
N THR A 74 -10.33 -4.96 -5.97
CA THR A 74 -8.93 -4.54 -6.02
C THR A 74 -8.53 -3.72 -4.80
N VAL A 75 -7.31 -3.94 -4.33
CA VAL A 75 -6.63 -3.07 -3.37
C VAL A 75 -5.57 -2.28 -4.11
N THR A 76 -5.54 -0.96 -3.92
CA THR A 76 -4.54 -0.08 -4.53
C THR A 76 -3.71 0.62 -3.47
N LEU A 77 -2.40 0.68 -3.70
CA LEU A 77 -1.44 1.33 -2.82
C LEU A 77 -1.12 2.73 -3.31
N TRP A 78 -1.14 3.72 -2.42
CA TRP A 78 -0.97 5.14 -2.77
C TRP A 78 0.10 5.81 -1.90
N SER A 79 0.93 6.62 -2.55
CA SER A 79 1.83 7.56 -1.92
C SER A 79 1.43 8.98 -2.36
N PRO A 80 1.59 10.02 -1.52
CA PRO A 80 1.36 11.40 -1.92
C PRO A 80 2.25 11.83 -3.09
N SER A 81 3.46 11.27 -3.23
CA SER A 81 4.45 11.67 -4.24
C SER A 81 4.09 11.29 -5.67
N GLN A 82 3.25 10.27 -5.88
CA GLN A 82 2.92 9.74 -7.21
C GLN A 82 1.44 9.88 -7.52
N GLY A 83 1.10 10.50 -8.67
CA GLY A 83 -0.27 10.66 -9.17
C GLY A 83 -0.98 9.36 -9.58
N THR A 84 -0.23 8.26 -9.62
CA THR A 84 -0.71 6.92 -9.96
C THR A 84 -0.49 5.98 -8.79
N PRO A 85 -1.32 4.94 -8.62
CA PRO A 85 -1.13 3.99 -7.55
C PRO A 85 0.19 3.23 -7.73
N LEU A 86 0.93 3.06 -6.64
CA LEU A 86 2.21 2.34 -6.58
C LEU A 86 2.06 0.87 -7.00
N ALA A 87 0.97 0.25 -6.54
CA ALA A 87 0.62 -1.12 -6.87
C ALA A 87 -0.90 -1.28 -6.94
N LYS A 88 -1.36 -2.25 -7.74
CA LYS A 88 -2.75 -2.70 -7.80
C LYS A 88 -2.77 -4.21 -7.61
N MET A 89 -3.50 -4.66 -6.61
CA MET A 89 -3.65 -6.07 -6.27
C MET A 89 -5.11 -6.49 -6.46
N LEU A 90 -5.37 -7.57 -7.18
CA LEU A 90 -6.71 -8.16 -7.25
C LEU A 90 -6.85 -9.13 -6.07
N CYS A 91 -7.56 -8.70 -5.03
CA CYS A 91 -7.65 -9.45 -3.79
C CYS A 91 -8.91 -10.31 -3.72
N HIS A 92 -10.04 -9.83 -4.22
CA HIS A 92 -11.34 -10.49 -4.12
C HIS A 92 -12.08 -10.44 -5.46
N LYS A 93 -13.07 -11.33 -5.64
CA LYS A 93 -13.95 -11.27 -6.81
C LYS A 93 -15.06 -10.23 -6.66
N GLY A 94 -15.43 -9.95 -5.40
CA GLY A 94 -16.40 -8.92 -5.04
C GLY A 94 -15.75 -7.76 -4.29
N PRO A 95 -16.55 -6.77 -3.83
CA PRO A 95 -16.06 -5.62 -3.08
C PRO A 95 -15.20 -6.01 -1.87
N VAL A 96 -14.10 -5.28 -1.66
CA VAL A 96 -13.30 -5.38 -0.43
C VAL A 96 -14.12 -4.74 0.70
N SER A 97 -14.42 -5.51 1.74
CA SER A 97 -15.28 -5.08 2.85
C SER A 97 -14.50 -4.56 4.05
N ALA A 98 -13.31 -5.12 4.29
CA ALA A 98 -12.41 -4.72 5.37
C ALA A 98 -10.96 -5.04 5.00
N MET A 99 -10.02 -4.36 5.67
CA MET A 99 -8.59 -4.58 5.50
C MET A 99 -7.89 -4.25 6.82
N ALA A 100 -6.77 -4.90 7.07
CA ALA A 100 -5.85 -4.58 8.17
C ALA A 100 -4.42 -4.84 7.72
N ILE A 101 -3.48 -4.07 8.25
CA ILE A 101 -2.06 -4.16 7.91
C ILE A 101 -1.27 -4.39 9.19
N ASP A 102 -0.33 -5.31 9.14
CA ASP A 102 0.55 -5.61 10.26
C ASP A 102 1.49 -4.42 10.53
N ARG A 103 1.82 -4.18 11.81
CA ARG A 103 2.72 -3.11 12.24
C ARG A 103 4.11 -3.22 11.59
N THR A 104 4.57 -4.45 11.33
CA THR A 104 5.84 -4.70 10.64
C THR A 104 5.80 -4.38 9.13
N GLY A 105 4.61 -4.14 8.57
CA GLY A 105 4.40 -3.92 7.14
C GLY A 105 4.67 -5.15 6.28
N ARG A 106 4.76 -6.35 6.85
CA ARG A 106 5.01 -7.60 6.12
C ARG A 106 3.73 -8.23 5.60
N HIS A 107 2.67 -8.20 6.41
CA HIS A 107 1.41 -8.87 6.11
C HIS A 107 0.26 -7.88 5.98
N MET A 108 -0.65 -8.16 5.04
CA MET A 108 -1.92 -7.47 4.89
C MET A 108 -3.03 -8.51 4.90
N VAL A 109 -4.09 -8.29 5.66
CA VAL A 109 -5.30 -9.11 5.60
C VAL A 109 -6.40 -8.33 4.91
N THR A 110 -7.04 -8.95 3.94
CA THR A 110 -8.20 -8.40 3.23
C THR A 110 -9.39 -9.32 3.43
N ALA A 111 -10.57 -8.74 3.60
CA ALA A 111 -11.84 -9.48 3.54
C ALA A 111 -12.70 -8.92 2.43
N GLY A 112 -13.44 -9.82 1.76
CA GLY A 112 -14.36 -9.47 0.70
C GLY A 112 -15.80 -9.83 1.02
N LEU A 113 -16.72 -9.22 0.27
CA LEU A 113 -18.13 -9.66 0.23
C LEU A 113 -18.30 -11.05 -0.42
N ASP A 114 -17.24 -11.63 -0.98
CA ASP A 114 -17.20 -13.02 -1.44
C ASP A 114 -17.14 -14.04 -0.29
N GLY A 115 -17.14 -13.59 0.97
CA GLY A 115 -17.10 -14.46 2.15
C GLY A 115 -15.72 -15.09 2.39
N GLN A 116 -14.70 -14.57 1.73
CA GLN A 116 -13.32 -15.00 1.89
C GLN A 116 -12.51 -13.91 2.58
N MET A 117 -11.60 -14.34 3.45
CA MET A 117 -10.56 -13.53 4.03
C MET A 117 -9.21 -14.05 3.55
N ARG A 118 -8.37 -13.17 3.03
CA ARG A 118 -7.07 -13.51 2.47
C ARG A 118 -5.95 -12.79 3.20
N VAL A 119 -4.89 -13.51 3.50
CA VAL A 119 -3.64 -12.97 4.02
C VAL A 119 -2.66 -12.84 2.87
N TRP A 120 -2.03 -11.68 2.76
CA TRP A 120 -1.10 -11.31 1.71
C TRP A 120 0.27 -10.98 2.29
N ASP A 121 1.30 -11.35 1.56
CA ASP A 121 2.65 -10.79 1.72
C ASP A 121 2.72 -9.47 0.92
N ILE A 122 2.96 -8.35 1.61
CA ILE A 122 2.98 -7.01 1.02
C ILE A 122 4.24 -6.81 0.16
N ARG A 123 5.37 -7.43 0.51
CA ARG A 123 6.64 -7.22 -0.21
C ARG A 123 6.64 -7.97 -1.54
N ASN A 124 6.09 -9.18 -1.55
CA ASN A 124 6.03 -10.04 -2.72
C ASN A 124 4.69 -9.97 -3.47
N PHE A 125 3.70 -9.25 -2.92
CA PHE A 125 2.32 -9.15 -3.43
C PHE A 125 1.66 -10.51 -3.71
N ARG A 126 1.93 -11.51 -2.86
CA ARG A 126 1.44 -12.88 -3.02
C ARG A 126 0.43 -13.24 -1.93
N SER A 127 -0.62 -13.96 -2.30
CA SER A 127 -1.56 -14.55 -1.34
C SER A 127 -0.87 -15.68 -0.58
N LEU A 128 -0.85 -15.59 0.74
CA LEU A 128 -0.31 -16.61 1.64
C LEU A 128 -1.41 -17.62 2.01
N HIS A 129 -2.49 -17.14 2.62
CA HIS A 129 -3.54 -17.98 3.20
C HIS A 129 -4.92 -17.46 2.86
N ASP A 130 -5.84 -18.38 2.57
CA ASP A 130 -7.25 -18.10 2.35
C ASP A 130 -8.08 -18.77 3.46
N TYR A 131 -8.91 -17.98 4.12
CA TYR A 131 -9.84 -18.36 5.18
C TYR A 131 -11.28 -18.10 4.75
N TYR A 132 -12.18 -19.02 5.12
CA TYR A 132 -13.60 -18.86 4.88
C TYR A 132 -14.26 -18.17 6.07
N THR A 133 -15.07 -17.14 5.81
CA THR A 133 -15.90 -16.47 6.81
C THR A 133 -17.37 -16.75 6.51
N PRO A 134 -18.16 -17.30 7.46
CA PRO A 134 -19.57 -17.63 7.21
C PRO A 134 -20.43 -16.44 6.78
N LYS A 135 -20.06 -15.24 7.24
CA LYS A 135 -20.63 -13.96 6.80
C LYS A 135 -19.49 -13.03 6.41
N PRO A 136 -19.69 -12.10 5.47
CA PRO A 136 -18.67 -11.12 5.10
C PRO A 136 -18.17 -10.34 6.30
N ALA A 137 -16.84 -10.31 6.49
CA ALA A 137 -16.25 -9.53 7.57
C ALA A 137 -16.42 -8.04 7.33
N LYS A 138 -16.89 -7.33 8.36
CA LYS A 138 -17.17 -5.90 8.32
C LYS A 138 -15.98 -5.07 8.78
N SER A 139 -15.20 -5.59 9.72
CA SER A 139 -13.98 -4.99 10.23
C SER A 139 -12.92 -6.06 10.47
N LEU A 140 -11.66 -5.63 10.33
CA LEU A 140 -10.47 -6.41 10.57
C LEU A 140 -9.50 -5.50 11.31
N ASP A 141 -8.75 -6.06 12.26
CA ASP A 141 -7.64 -5.35 12.90
C ASP A 141 -6.57 -6.35 13.31
N ILE A 142 -5.31 -5.92 13.28
CA ILE A 142 -4.14 -6.74 13.64
C ILE A 142 -3.50 -6.13 14.87
N SER A 143 -3.27 -6.95 15.89
CA SER A 143 -2.64 -6.52 17.13
C SER A 143 -1.14 -6.29 16.95
N GLN A 144 -0.49 -5.60 17.90
CA GLN A 144 0.95 -5.32 17.85
C GLN A 144 1.81 -6.60 17.82
N ASN A 145 1.31 -7.69 18.39
CA ASN A 145 1.93 -9.02 18.40
C ASN A 145 1.45 -9.93 17.25
N GLY A 146 0.64 -9.42 16.30
CA GLY A 146 0.21 -10.17 15.12
C GLY A 146 -1.01 -11.06 15.31
N LEU A 147 -1.84 -10.85 16.35
CA LEU A 147 -3.14 -11.50 16.44
C LEU A 147 -4.12 -10.79 15.50
N LEU A 148 -4.88 -11.57 14.73
CA LEU A 148 -5.87 -11.04 13.80
C LEU A 148 -7.26 -11.11 14.41
N SER A 149 -7.94 -9.98 14.50
CA SER A 149 -9.35 -9.91 14.87
C SER A 149 -10.23 -9.78 13.62
N VAL A 150 -11.35 -10.50 13.62
CA VAL A 150 -12.32 -10.51 12.52
C VAL A 150 -13.71 -10.29 13.10
N GLY A 151 -14.32 -9.17 12.75
CA GLY A 151 -15.71 -8.87 13.09
C GLY A 151 -16.64 -9.20 11.93
N TYR A 152 -17.53 -10.19 12.09
CA TYR A 152 -18.58 -10.46 11.12
C TYR A 152 -19.94 -10.71 11.80
N GLY A 153 -20.96 -10.00 11.34
CA GLY A 153 -22.30 -10.08 11.95
C GLY A 153 -22.27 -9.66 13.42
N SER A 154 -22.64 -10.58 14.31
CA SER A 154 -22.62 -10.39 15.77
C SER A 154 -21.47 -11.13 16.46
N THR A 155 -20.57 -11.73 15.70
CA THR A 155 -19.48 -12.55 16.23
C THR A 155 -18.15 -11.90 15.91
N VAL A 156 -17.28 -11.92 16.90
CA VAL A 156 -15.88 -11.52 16.76
C VAL A 156 -15.04 -12.76 16.97
N THR A 157 -14.19 -13.07 16.00
CA THR A 157 -13.22 -14.16 16.12
C THR A 157 -11.81 -13.60 16.12
N VAL A 158 -10.95 -14.19 16.93
CA VAL A 158 -9.53 -13.85 16.99
C VAL A 158 -8.72 -15.06 16.56
N TRP A 159 -7.69 -14.81 15.75
CA TRP A 159 -6.81 -15.82 15.20
C TRP A 159 -5.38 -15.53 15.65
N LYS A 160 -4.74 -16.51 16.29
CA LYS A 160 -3.34 -16.44 16.69
C LYS A 160 -2.49 -17.09 15.59
N GLU A 161 -1.38 -16.46 15.23
CA GLU A 161 -0.44 -16.95 14.20
C GLU A 161 -1.09 -17.17 12.81
N GLY A 162 -2.28 -16.61 12.57
CA GLY A 162 -3.02 -16.78 11.32
C GLY A 162 -2.38 -16.06 10.12
N LEU A 163 -1.44 -15.14 10.38
CA LEU A 163 -0.70 -14.40 9.37
C LEU A 163 0.42 -15.25 8.75
N GLU A 164 1.17 -15.99 9.57
CA GLU A 164 2.31 -16.77 9.11
C GLU A 164 1.91 -18.18 8.69
N ARG A 165 1.05 -18.84 9.47
CA ARG A 165 0.64 -20.23 9.25
C ARG A 165 -0.86 -20.32 9.05
N LYS A 166 -1.29 -21.24 8.18
CA LYS A 166 -2.71 -21.50 7.97
C LYS A 166 -3.28 -22.22 9.18
N GLN A 167 -4.15 -21.54 9.92
CA GLN A 167 -4.82 -22.10 11.09
C GLN A 167 -6.12 -22.81 10.70
N THR A 168 -6.52 -23.82 11.47
CA THR A 168 -7.77 -24.57 11.26
C THR A 168 -8.93 -24.02 12.09
N SER A 169 -8.65 -23.56 13.31
CA SER A 169 -9.64 -22.99 14.22
C SER A 169 -9.20 -21.62 14.74
N PRO A 170 -10.16 -20.73 15.07
CA PRO A 170 -9.84 -19.47 15.72
C PRO A 170 -9.25 -19.72 17.12
N TYR A 171 -8.43 -18.78 17.59
CA TYR A 171 -7.90 -18.77 18.96
C TYR A 171 -9.02 -18.53 19.98
N MET A 172 -9.88 -17.55 19.70
CA MET A 172 -11.05 -17.25 20.52
C MET A 172 -12.21 -16.82 19.64
N SER A 173 -13.43 -17.11 20.09
CA SER A 173 -14.65 -16.61 19.46
C SER A 173 -15.59 -16.07 20.52
N HIS A 174 -16.12 -14.88 20.28
CA HIS A 174 -17.07 -14.24 21.17
C HIS A 174 -18.29 -13.78 20.38
N THR A 175 -19.48 -14.09 20.88
CA THR A 175 -20.73 -13.62 20.30
C THR A 175 -21.27 -12.46 21.11
N LEU A 176 -21.37 -11.30 20.48
CA LEU A 176 -21.88 -10.08 21.09
C LEU A 176 -23.38 -10.22 21.37
N LYS A 177 -23.75 -9.96 22.62
CA LYS A 177 -25.13 -9.86 23.07
C LYS A 177 -25.37 -8.42 23.52
N GLY A 178 -26.50 -7.86 23.13
CA GLY A 178 -26.90 -6.53 23.54
C GLY A 178 -27.38 -6.52 24.98
N ALA A 179 -27.41 -5.33 25.59
CA ALA A 179 -27.90 -5.13 26.95
C ALA A 179 -29.33 -5.66 27.17
N SER A 180 -30.16 -5.65 26.12
CA SER A 180 -31.53 -6.20 26.12
C SER A 180 -31.64 -7.66 25.68
N GLY A 181 -30.52 -8.39 25.57
CA GLY A 181 -30.49 -9.80 25.11
C GLY A 181 -30.61 -9.99 23.59
N GLY A 182 -30.79 -8.91 22.83
CA GLY A 182 -30.81 -8.95 21.36
C GLY A 182 -29.42 -9.16 20.73
N SER A 183 -29.38 -9.75 19.54
CA SER A 183 -28.13 -9.86 18.76
C SER A 183 -27.70 -8.49 18.24
N VAL A 184 -26.46 -8.09 18.57
CA VAL A 184 -25.90 -6.79 18.17
C VAL A 184 -24.87 -6.99 17.08
N ARG A 185 -24.89 -6.14 16.05
CA ARG A 185 -23.94 -6.21 14.94
C ARG A 185 -22.67 -5.44 15.26
N ALA A 186 -21.51 -6.08 15.12
CA ALA A 186 -20.21 -5.44 15.16
C ALA A 186 -20.05 -4.51 13.96
N GLN A 187 -19.66 -3.26 14.22
CA GLN A 187 -19.38 -2.25 13.21
C GLN A 187 -17.89 -2.10 12.98
N ASP A 188 -17.13 -1.96 14.07
CA ASP A 188 -15.69 -1.82 14.01
C ASP A 188 -15.04 -2.60 15.16
N VAL A 189 -13.80 -3.03 14.93
CA VAL A 189 -13.01 -3.79 15.89
C VAL A 189 -11.61 -3.19 15.89
N ARG A 190 -11.07 -2.84 17.06
CA ARG A 190 -9.74 -2.25 17.21
C ARG A 190 -9.05 -2.76 18.47
N PHE A 191 -7.78 -3.14 18.36
CA PHE A 191 -6.96 -3.46 19.52
C PHE A 191 -6.53 -2.19 20.25
N CYS A 192 -6.51 -2.26 21.58
CA CYS A 192 -5.89 -1.24 22.42
C CYS A 192 -4.36 -1.38 22.30
N PRO A 193 -3.61 -0.33 21.94
CA PRO A 193 -2.15 -0.38 21.95
C PRO A 193 -1.62 -0.66 23.37
N TYR A 194 -0.60 -1.51 23.49
CA TYR A 194 0.10 -1.85 24.75
C TYR A 194 -0.72 -2.54 25.84
N GLU A 195 -1.97 -2.90 25.56
CA GLU A 195 -2.86 -3.60 26.48
C GLU A 195 -3.49 -4.84 25.82
N ASP A 196 -3.85 -5.83 26.63
CA ASP A 196 -4.50 -7.05 26.17
C ASP A 196 -6.03 -6.89 26.03
N VAL A 197 -6.45 -5.81 25.35
CA VAL A 197 -7.86 -5.44 25.21
C VAL A 197 -8.21 -5.21 23.74
N LEU A 198 -9.31 -5.83 23.31
CA LEU A 198 -9.95 -5.57 22.03
C LEU A 198 -11.21 -4.73 22.24
N GLY A 199 -11.22 -3.52 21.71
CA GLY A 199 -12.40 -2.68 21.61
C GLY A 199 -13.28 -3.11 20.44
N VAL A 200 -14.56 -3.35 20.70
CA VAL A 200 -15.55 -3.69 19.68
C VAL A 200 -16.66 -2.64 19.71
N GLY A 201 -16.76 -1.87 18.63
CA GLY A 201 -17.86 -0.94 18.40
C GLY A 201 -19.02 -1.69 17.76
N HIS A 202 -20.19 -1.60 18.36
CA HIS A 202 -21.38 -2.34 17.92
C HIS A 202 -22.63 -1.46 18.02
N SER A 203 -23.77 -1.85 17.41
CA SER A 203 -24.95 -0.96 17.38
C SER A 203 -25.52 -0.56 18.75
N GLY A 204 -25.20 -1.29 19.81
CA GLY A 204 -25.61 -0.98 21.20
C GLY A 204 -24.58 -0.18 22.02
N GLY A 205 -23.52 0.38 21.41
CA GLY A 205 -22.42 1.04 22.13
C GLY A 205 -21.06 0.39 21.87
N ILE A 206 -20.21 0.33 22.90
CA ILE A 206 -18.85 -0.22 22.83
C ILE A 206 -18.72 -1.33 23.88
N SER A 207 -18.09 -2.43 23.50
CA SER A 207 -17.71 -3.50 24.42
C SER A 207 -16.20 -3.75 24.34
N SER A 208 -15.53 -3.82 25.49
CA SER A 208 -14.12 -4.21 25.60
C SER A 208 -14.01 -5.69 25.93
N LEU A 209 -13.27 -6.44 25.11
CA LEU A 209 -12.99 -7.86 25.32
C LEU A 209 -11.53 -8.02 25.75
N VAL A 210 -11.27 -8.76 26.82
CA VAL A 210 -9.90 -9.07 27.24
C VAL A 210 -9.39 -10.23 26.40
N ILE A 211 -8.29 -10.01 25.69
CA ILE A 211 -7.71 -11.00 24.77
C ILE A 211 -6.21 -11.12 25.08
N PRO A 212 -5.80 -12.17 25.80
CA PRO A 212 -4.42 -12.33 26.24
C PRO A 212 -3.44 -12.42 25.06
N GLY A 213 -2.30 -11.75 25.20
CA GLY A 213 -1.18 -11.80 24.25
C GLY A 213 -1.37 -10.92 23.00
N THR A 214 -2.24 -9.92 23.05
CA THR A 214 -2.50 -9.02 21.92
C THR A 214 -1.61 -7.79 21.92
N GLY A 215 -1.35 -7.22 23.10
CA GLY A 215 -0.54 -6.00 23.29
C GLY A 215 0.96 -6.26 23.41
N GLU A 216 1.76 -5.31 22.95
CA GLU A 216 3.21 -5.30 23.18
C GLU A 216 3.49 -4.93 24.64
N ALA A 217 3.94 -5.89 25.44
CA ALA A 217 4.15 -5.67 26.88
C ALA A 217 5.27 -4.67 27.20
N ASN A 218 6.30 -4.63 26.33
CA ASN A 218 7.45 -3.75 26.49
C ASN A 218 7.34 -2.58 25.51
N PHE A 219 6.76 -1.47 25.96
CA PHE A 219 6.67 -0.26 25.14
C PHE A 219 7.94 0.58 25.25
N ASP A 220 8.30 1.24 24.15
CA ASP A 220 9.34 2.26 24.17
C ASP A 220 8.75 3.60 24.61
N SER A 221 9.12 4.01 25.82
CA SER A 221 8.64 5.26 26.44
C SER A 221 8.99 6.53 25.65
N LEU A 222 10.01 6.50 24.77
CA LEU A 222 10.38 7.64 23.95
C LEU A 222 9.49 7.77 22.71
N VAL A 223 8.99 6.65 22.18
CA VAL A 223 8.14 6.63 20.98
C VAL A 223 6.67 6.82 21.35
N ALA A 224 6.18 6.03 22.30
CA ALA A 224 4.80 6.09 22.74
C ALA A 224 4.68 5.61 24.19
N ASN A 225 4.42 6.55 25.09
CA ASN A 225 4.25 6.30 26.51
C ASN A 225 2.75 6.36 26.88
N PRO A 226 2.12 5.25 27.31
CA PRO A 226 0.75 5.26 27.82
C PRO A 226 0.56 6.13 29.07
N TYR A 227 1.62 6.31 29.86
CA TYR A 227 1.60 7.03 31.14
C TYR A 227 2.23 8.43 31.03
N GLN A 228 2.08 9.08 29.87
CA GLN A 228 2.72 10.35 29.60
C GLN A 228 2.18 11.49 30.50
N THR A 229 3.08 12.25 31.12
CA THR A 229 2.71 13.46 31.86
C THR A 229 2.39 14.62 30.93
N ALA A 230 1.69 15.65 31.42
CA ALA A 230 1.36 16.82 30.61
C ALA A 230 2.60 17.53 30.00
N LYS A 231 3.71 17.60 30.76
CA LYS A 231 4.97 18.20 30.28
C LYS A 231 5.61 17.35 29.18
N GLN A 232 5.72 16.04 29.41
CA GLN A 232 6.24 15.10 28.40
C GLN A 232 5.42 15.14 27.12
N ARG A 233 4.09 15.27 27.21
CA ARG A 233 3.21 15.41 26.05
C ARG A 233 3.55 16.65 25.24
N GLN A 234 3.64 17.80 25.89
CA GLN A 234 4.00 19.06 25.23
C GLN A 234 5.37 18.97 24.53
N GLU A 235 6.38 18.45 25.23
CA GLU A 235 7.72 18.27 24.67
C GLU A 235 7.75 17.29 23.50
N SER A 236 7.05 16.15 23.62
CA SER A 236 6.98 15.14 22.54
C SER A 236 6.24 15.64 21.30
N GLU A 237 5.22 16.49 21.49
CA GLU A 237 4.46 17.08 20.38
C GLU A 237 5.34 18.08 19.62
N VAL A 238 6.12 18.89 20.34
CA VAL A 238 7.12 19.78 19.73
C VAL A 238 8.21 18.98 19.03
N HIS A 239 8.74 17.91 19.65
CA HIS A 239 9.79 17.08 19.05
C HIS A 239 9.32 16.39 17.78
N SER A 240 8.14 15.76 17.81
CA SER A 240 7.56 15.11 16.63
C SER A 240 7.28 16.10 15.50
N LEU A 241 6.88 17.34 15.83
CA LEU A 241 6.69 18.39 14.84
C LEU A 241 8.01 18.85 14.19
N LEU A 242 9.09 18.95 14.97
CA LEU A 242 10.42 19.29 14.47
C LEU A 242 11.03 18.18 13.60
N GLU A 243 10.79 16.92 13.97
CA GLU A 243 11.26 15.73 13.23
C GLU A 243 10.29 15.26 12.14
N LYS A 244 9.29 16.06 11.81
CA LYS A 244 8.27 15.73 10.83
C LYS A 244 8.89 15.30 9.50
N VAL A 245 8.54 14.09 9.07
CA VAL A 245 8.99 13.51 7.81
C VAL A 245 8.23 14.14 6.65
N GLN A 246 8.95 14.57 5.61
CA GLN A 246 8.33 15.21 4.45
C GLN A 246 7.51 14.19 3.63
N PRO A 247 6.35 14.59 3.08
CA PRO A 247 5.46 13.69 2.32
C PRO A 247 6.16 13.05 1.11
N GLY A 248 7.13 13.75 0.51
CA GLY A 248 7.90 13.26 -0.63
C GLY A 248 8.66 11.95 -0.37
N LEU A 249 8.97 11.66 0.90
CA LEU A 249 9.73 10.46 1.31
C LEU A 249 8.86 9.20 1.39
N ILE A 250 7.53 9.30 1.28
CA ILE A 250 6.66 8.13 1.37
C ILE A 250 6.82 7.29 0.09
N GLN A 251 7.41 6.10 0.25
CA GLN A 251 7.64 5.12 -0.83
C GLN A 251 7.35 3.71 -0.34
N LEU A 252 7.29 2.73 -1.26
CA LEU A 252 7.02 1.32 -0.90
C LEU A 252 8.10 0.75 0.03
N GLU A 253 9.36 1.06 -0.25
CA GLU A 253 10.52 0.69 0.55
C GLU A 253 11.04 1.93 1.27
N PRO A 254 10.94 2.05 2.60
CA PRO A 254 11.37 3.25 3.32
C PRO A 254 12.90 3.41 3.32
N ASN A 255 13.65 2.30 3.23
CA ASN A 255 15.12 2.28 3.25
C ASN A 255 15.75 2.61 1.88
N PHE A 256 15.10 3.47 1.08
CA PHE A 256 15.61 3.92 -0.22
C PHE A 256 16.57 5.10 -0.09
N ILE A 257 16.45 5.88 0.99
CA ILE A 257 17.28 7.05 1.26
C ILE A 257 18.73 6.58 1.41
N GLY A 258 19.62 7.14 0.59
CA GLY A 258 21.04 6.76 0.54
C GLY A 258 21.40 5.70 -0.52
N ARG A 259 20.43 5.15 -1.28
CA ARG A 259 20.73 4.29 -2.43
C ARG A 259 21.18 5.12 -3.63
N LEU A 260 22.12 4.58 -4.40
CA LEU A 260 22.54 5.15 -5.68
C LEU A 260 21.41 5.02 -6.70
N ASP A 261 21.14 6.14 -7.37
CA ASP A 261 20.24 6.18 -8.51
C ASP A 261 20.95 5.56 -9.73
N ARG A 262 20.52 4.36 -10.11
CA ARG A 262 21.18 3.55 -11.16
C ARG A 262 21.26 4.26 -12.53
N PRO A 263 20.23 4.97 -13.01
CA PRO A 263 20.30 5.71 -14.27
C PRO A 263 21.33 6.83 -14.23
N SER A 264 21.37 7.66 -13.18
CA SER A 264 22.38 8.72 -13.09
C SER A 264 23.79 8.16 -12.90
N GLN A 265 23.95 7.05 -12.17
CA GLN A 265 25.22 6.34 -12.11
C GLN A 265 25.64 5.83 -13.49
N ALA A 266 24.74 5.20 -14.25
CA ALA A 266 25.04 4.74 -15.59
C ALA A 266 25.41 5.91 -16.53
N VAL A 267 24.82 7.09 -16.36
CA VAL A 267 25.22 8.30 -17.11
C VAL A 267 26.63 8.73 -16.70
N ARG A 268 26.94 8.78 -15.40
CA ARG A 268 28.29 9.12 -14.92
C ARG A 268 29.34 8.12 -15.42
N ASP A 269 29.01 6.83 -15.41
CA ASP A 269 29.88 5.78 -15.92
C ASP A 269 30.08 5.94 -17.44
N LEU A 270 29.04 6.34 -18.18
CA LEU A 270 29.13 6.63 -19.62
C LEU A 270 29.92 7.89 -19.92
N GLU A 271 29.75 8.97 -19.15
CA GLU A 271 30.53 10.20 -19.28
C GLU A 271 32.01 9.94 -19.00
N ALA A 272 32.31 9.13 -17.98
CA ALA A 272 33.68 8.69 -17.68
C ALA A 272 34.28 7.80 -18.79
N ASP A 273 33.45 6.97 -19.43
CA ASP A 273 33.84 6.12 -20.56
C ASP A 273 33.99 6.91 -21.88
N ASP A 274 33.20 7.96 -22.12
CA ASP A 274 33.23 8.75 -23.36
C ASP A 274 34.50 9.62 -23.46
N ASP A 275 35.12 9.95 -22.31
CA ASP A 275 36.50 10.46 -22.25
C ASP A 275 37.53 9.41 -22.75
N ALA A 276 37.15 8.13 -22.85
CA ALA A 276 37.94 7.02 -23.37
C ALA A 276 37.40 6.50 -24.73
N SER A 277 37.66 7.27 -25.79
CA SER A 277 37.43 6.94 -27.22
C SER A 277 35.97 6.73 -27.66
N PRO A 278 35.54 7.28 -28.81
CA PRO A 278 34.16 7.19 -29.27
C PRO A 278 33.88 5.80 -29.87
N SER A 279 33.61 4.82 -29.01
CA SER A 279 33.09 3.53 -29.45
C SER A 279 31.62 3.70 -29.84
N ALA A 280 31.24 3.22 -31.03
CA ALA A 280 29.87 3.27 -31.57
C ALA A 280 28.90 2.39 -30.76
N LYS A 281 28.57 2.80 -29.53
CA LYS A 281 27.61 2.15 -28.64
C LYS A 281 26.19 2.49 -29.14
N GLY A 282 25.60 1.59 -29.95
CA GLY A 282 24.18 1.74 -30.28
C GLY A 282 23.62 0.91 -31.42
N ASP A 283 24.43 0.25 -32.24
CA ASP A 283 23.87 -0.48 -33.37
C ASP A 283 23.06 -1.70 -32.93
N PRO A 284 21.86 -1.93 -33.53
CA PRO A 284 21.00 -3.04 -33.16
C PRO A 284 21.76 -4.36 -33.35
N ARG A 285 21.98 -5.07 -32.25
CA ARG A 285 22.73 -6.34 -32.20
C ARG A 285 22.21 -7.31 -33.27
N LYS A 286 23.13 -8.07 -33.86
CA LYS A 286 22.87 -9.11 -34.89
C LYS A 286 22.13 -10.34 -34.32
N ARG A 287 21.03 -10.19 -33.57
CA ARG A 287 20.24 -11.31 -33.04
C ARG A 287 18.92 -11.49 -33.81
N ALA A 288 18.62 -12.75 -34.12
CA ALA A 288 17.48 -13.27 -34.87
C ALA A 288 17.40 -12.92 -36.38
N LYS A 289 17.03 -13.93 -37.19
CA LYS A 289 16.74 -13.84 -38.64
C LYS A 289 15.23 -13.65 -38.86
N GLY A 290 14.84 -13.02 -39.97
CA GLY A 290 13.43 -12.94 -40.41
C GLY A 290 12.64 -11.70 -39.93
N LYS A 291 11.30 -11.83 -39.90
CA LYS A 291 10.36 -10.71 -39.61
C LYS A 291 10.50 -10.14 -38.18
N SER A 292 11.07 -10.88 -37.24
CA SER A 292 11.29 -10.50 -35.85
C SER A 292 12.68 -9.91 -35.57
N SER A 293 13.52 -9.72 -36.60
CA SER A 293 14.89 -9.20 -36.45
C SER A 293 14.91 -7.84 -35.75
N ALA A 294 15.80 -7.67 -34.76
CA ALA A 294 15.96 -6.46 -33.97
C ALA A 294 16.16 -5.21 -34.84
N MET A 295 16.90 -5.37 -35.95
CA MET A 295 17.19 -4.33 -36.93
C MET A 295 15.93 -3.83 -37.65
N ARG A 296 15.01 -4.74 -38.03
CA ARG A 296 13.73 -4.38 -38.67
C ARG A 296 12.75 -3.77 -37.67
N LYS A 297 12.72 -4.28 -36.44
CA LYS A 297 11.91 -3.70 -35.36
C LYS A 297 12.34 -2.26 -35.05
N TRP A 298 13.65 -2.00 -35.05
CA TRP A 298 14.20 -0.67 -34.84
C TRP A 298 13.79 0.30 -35.97
N ILE A 299 13.93 -0.10 -37.24
CA ILE A 299 13.48 0.72 -38.39
C ILE A 299 11.98 1.03 -38.30
N ARG A 300 11.15 0.05 -37.90
CA ARG A 300 9.69 0.25 -37.73
C ARG A 300 9.32 1.19 -36.59
N LYS A 301 10.17 1.28 -35.55
CA LYS A 301 9.95 2.13 -34.38
C LYS A 301 10.40 3.58 -34.62
N LYS A 302 11.36 3.80 -35.53
CA LYS A 302 11.78 5.13 -35.99
C LYS A 302 10.70 5.76 -36.87
N ASN A 303 10.49 7.07 -36.72
CA ASN A 303 9.59 7.83 -37.59
C ASN A 303 10.04 7.67 -39.04
N ARG A 304 9.15 7.17 -39.90
CA ARG A 304 9.47 6.80 -41.30
C ARG A 304 9.97 7.98 -42.14
N ASN A 305 9.71 9.20 -41.70
CA ASN A 305 9.96 10.42 -42.46
C ASN A 305 11.30 11.11 -42.09
N VAL A 306 11.99 10.67 -41.02
CA VAL A 306 13.27 11.25 -40.60
C VAL A 306 14.38 10.29 -41.00
N ILE A 307 15.19 10.67 -41.99
CA ILE A 307 16.34 9.90 -42.47
C ILE A 307 17.59 10.43 -41.76
N ASP A 308 18.10 9.64 -40.81
CA ASP A 308 19.40 9.88 -40.16
C ASP A 308 20.48 8.97 -40.75
N ASP A 309 21.75 9.36 -40.66
CA ASP A 309 22.91 8.52 -41.00
C ASP A 309 22.92 7.16 -40.28
N ARG A 310 22.38 7.12 -39.07
CA ARG A 310 22.23 5.86 -38.34
C ARG A 310 21.16 4.96 -38.97
N MET A 311 20.12 5.55 -39.57
CA MET A 311 19.06 4.80 -40.24
C MET A 311 19.57 4.18 -41.55
N THR A 312 20.39 4.91 -42.32
CA THR A 312 20.99 4.42 -43.57
C THR A 312 21.95 3.27 -43.29
N ARG A 313 22.87 3.41 -42.32
CA ARG A 313 23.78 2.34 -41.88
C ARG A 313 23.04 1.06 -41.48
N VAL A 314 21.95 1.20 -40.73
CA VAL A 314 21.13 0.06 -40.30
C VAL A 314 20.37 -0.59 -41.47
N GLN A 315 19.93 0.18 -42.46
CA GLN A 315 19.31 -0.35 -43.68
C GLN A 315 20.32 -1.10 -44.55
N ASP A 316 21.54 -0.56 -44.70
CA ASP A 316 22.58 -1.19 -45.52
C ASP A 316 23.10 -2.48 -44.88
N ALA A 317 23.27 -2.51 -43.55
CA ALA A 317 23.55 -3.74 -42.81
C ALA A 317 22.44 -4.79 -42.96
N LEU A 318 21.19 -4.36 -43.14
CA LEU A 318 20.06 -5.27 -43.41
C LEU A 318 20.06 -5.80 -44.85
N LYS A 319 20.44 -4.96 -45.83
CA LYS A 319 20.60 -5.37 -47.24
C LYS A 319 21.73 -6.38 -47.36
N ALA A 320 22.91 -6.09 -46.80
CA ALA A 320 24.06 -7.00 -46.80
C ALA A 320 23.68 -8.39 -46.25
N LYS A 321 22.95 -8.46 -45.13
CA LYS A 321 22.44 -9.73 -44.61
C LYS A 321 21.45 -10.46 -45.51
N ARG A 322 20.63 -9.71 -46.25
CA ARG A 322 19.68 -10.31 -47.20
C ARG A 322 20.44 -10.93 -48.35
N ASP A 323 21.50 -10.27 -48.80
CA ASP A 323 22.29 -10.68 -49.94
C ASP A 323 23.20 -11.88 -49.57
N GLU A 324 23.85 -11.86 -48.39
CA GLU A 324 24.54 -13.04 -47.82
C GLU A 324 23.60 -14.25 -47.65
N ALA A 325 22.32 -14.03 -47.34
CA ALA A 325 21.34 -15.11 -47.18
C ALA A 325 20.81 -15.65 -48.53
N LYS A 326 20.96 -14.89 -49.61
CA LYS A 326 20.65 -15.32 -50.98
C LYS A 326 21.81 -16.12 -51.57
N GLU A 327 23.05 -15.72 -51.32
CA GLU A 327 24.25 -16.44 -51.78
C GLU A 327 24.44 -17.81 -51.11
N ARG A 328 23.90 -18.00 -49.90
CA ARG A 328 23.93 -19.28 -49.18
C ARG A 328 22.82 -20.25 -49.59
N LYS A 329 21.99 -19.91 -50.56
CA LYS A 329 20.89 -20.73 -51.08
C LYS A 329 21.17 -21.12 -52.51
#